data_AF-K1TGB3-F1
#
_entry.id   AF-K1TGB3-F1
#
_cell.length_a   1.000
_cell.length_b   1.000
_cell.length_c   1.000
_cell.angle_alpha   90.00
_cell.angle_beta   90.00
_cell.angle_gamma   90.00
#
_symmetry.space_group_name_H-M   'P 1'
#
loop_
_entity.id
_entity.type
_entity.pdbx_description
1 polymer ?
#
loop_
_entity_poly.entity_id
_entity_poly.type
_entity_poly.pdbx_seq_one_letter_code
_entity_poly.pdbx_strand_id
1 'polypeptide(L)'
;MLSALYYIFLVLLCTFFMILSAVALVVCYPFDRGRRVVHELSRILVRIFFAIPPFWRQRVEGLERIDRRQRYVIAVNHNTVIDIPTLYYLPLNFRWVSKREVYKVPFFGQYLFLHGDICINRGRATAAMEQLLREGREWISRGASVAIFPEGTRSKDGEIHRFKAGAFLLAREAGVGILPVV
;
A
#
# COMPACT_ATOMS: atom_id res chain seq x y z
N MET A 1 18.80 3.23 -26.33
CA MET A 1 19.93 2.93 -25.41
C MET A 1 19.74 3.48 -23.99
N LEU A 2 18.90 4.51 -23.76
CA LEU A 2 18.51 4.92 -22.39
C LEU A 2 17.67 3.89 -21.61
N SER A 3 17.03 2.90 -22.27
CA SER A 3 16.09 1.98 -21.62
C SER A 3 16.74 0.91 -20.76
N ALA A 4 17.77 0.21 -21.24
CA ALA A 4 18.38 -0.93 -20.52
C ALA A 4 19.10 -0.49 -19.23
N LEU A 5 19.90 0.58 -19.30
CA LEU A 5 20.58 1.14 -18.13
C LEU A 5 19.58 1.61 -17.07
N TYR A 6 18.46 2.21 -17.50
CA TYR A 6 17.38 2.61 -16.61
C TYR A 6 16.74 1.41 -15.91
N TYR A 7 16.42 0.33 -16.64
CA TYR A 7 15.87 -0.89 -16.03
C TYR A 7 16.87 -1.59 -15.10
N ILE A 8 18.15 -1.65 -15.46
CA ILE A 8 19.20 -2.20 -14.58
C ILE A 8 19.28 -1.36 -13.30
N PHE A 9 19.36 -0.04 -13.43
CA PHE A 9 19.37 0.87 -12.30
C PHE A 9 18.13 0.67 -11.41
N LEU A 10 16.94 0.56 -11.99
CA LEU A 10 15.70 0.33 -11.25
C LEU A 10 15.72 -1.01 -10.51
N VAL A 11 16.20 -2.08 -11.15
CA VAL A 11 16.35 -3.40 -10.51
C VAL A 11 17.33 -3.35 -9.36
N LEU A 12 18.49 -2.70 -9.53
CA LEU A 12 19.49 -2.52 -8.47
C LEU A 12 18.92 -1.70 -7.31
N LEU A 13 18.23 -0.60 -7.61
CA LEU A 13 17.60 0.26 -6.62
C LEU A 13 16.52 -0.51 -5.83
N CYS A 14 15.62 -1.20 -6.53
CA CYS A 14 14.58 -2.02 -5.89
C CYS A 14 15.19 -3.16 -5.07
N THR A 15 16.29 -3.77 -5.51
CA THR A 15 16.98 -4.83 -4.76
C THR A 15 17.65 -4.27 -3.51
N PHE A 16 18.35 -3.15 -3.62
CA PHE A 16 18.98 -2.47 -2.50
C PHE A 16 17.97 -2.13 -1.40
N PHE A 17 16.85 -1.48 -1.77
CA PHE A 17 15.80 -1.15 -0.81
C PHE A 17 15.09 -2.38 -0.24
N MET A 18 15.02 -3.49 -0.97
CA MET A 18 14.43 -4.74 -0.47
C MET A 18 15.30 -5.37 0.60
N ILE A 19 16.61 -5.45 0.35
CA ILE A 19 17.60 -5.94 1.33
C ILE A 19 17.59 -5.03 2.56
N LEU A 20 17.62 -3.71 2.36
CA LEU A 20 17.56 -2.73 3.45
C LEU A 20 16.26 -2.87 4.26
N SER A 21 15.13 -3.08 3.60
CA SER A 21 13.83 -3.31 4.24
C SER A 21 13.79 -4.62 5.03
N ALA A 22 14.41 -5.69 4.53
CA ALA A 22 14.52 -6.97 5.24
C ALA A 22 15.41 -6.84 6.49
N VAL A 23 16.55 -6.17 6.38
CA VAL A 23 17.43 -5.88 7.53
C VAL A 23 16.69 -5.01 8.54
N ALA A 24 16.04 -3.93 8.10
CA ALA A 24 15.28 -3.03 8.96
C ALA A 24 14.14 -3.78 9.68
N LEU A 25 13.45 -4.69 9.00
CA LEU A 25 12.42 -5.53 9.62
C LEU A 25 12.98 -6.34 10.78
N VAL A 26 14.11 -7.03 10.60
CA VAL A 26 14.74 -7.85 11.65
C VAL A 26 15.22 -6.99 12.81
N VAL A 27 15.95 -5.90 12.52
CA VAL A 27 16.53 -5.03 13.54
C VAL A 27 15.46 -4.27 14.33
N CYS A 28 14.41 -3.80 13.67
CA CYS A 28 13.36 -3.00 14.29
C CYS A 28 12.18 -3.84 14.83
N TYR A 29 12.13 -5.14 14.55
CA TYR A 29 11.03 -6.03 14.96
C TYR A 29 10.55 -5.84 16.42
N PRO A 30 11.45 -5.77 17.43
CA PRO A 30 11.02 -5.61 18.82
C PRO A 30 10.39 -4.23 19.14
N PHE A 31 10.72 -3.19 18.38
CA PHE A 31 10.37 -1.79 18.70
C PHE A 31 9.35 -1.18 17.72
N ASP A 32 9.18 -1.77 16.53
CA ASP A 32 8.34 -1.26 15.45
C ASP A 32 7.29 -2.29 15.02
N ARG A 33 6.37 -2.61 15.95
CA ARG A 33 5.26 -3.55 15.69
C ARG A 33 4.37 -3.14 14.52
N GLY A 34 4.31 -1.84 14.24
CA GLY A 34 3.59 -1.27 13.11
C GLY A 34 4.40 -1.22 11.81
N ARG A 35 5.58 -1.85 11.75
CA ARG A 35 6.57 -1.85 10.63
C ARG A 35 6.66 -0.51 9.88
N ARG A 36 6.63 0.60 10.61
CA ARG A 36 6.72 1.95 10.09
C ARG A 36 8.04 2.17 9.37
N VAL A 37 9.16 1.70 9.90
CA VAL A 37 10.48 1.89 9.30
C VAL A 37 10.53 1.26 7.91
N VAL A 38 10.05 0.02 7.77
CA VAL A 38 9.98 -0.69 6.48
C VAL A 38 9.09 0.06 5.49
N HIS A 39 7.95 0.58 5.95
CA HIS A 39 7.05 1.37 5.11
C HIS A 39 7.69 2.70 4.67
N GLU A 40 8.42 3.39 5.55
CA GLU A 40 9.14 4.63 5.23
C GLU A 40 10.30 4.40 4.24
N LEU A 41 10.99 3.26 4.30
CA LEU A 41 11.97 2.90 3.28
C LEU A 41 11.33 2.77 1.89
N SER A 42 10.15 2.15 1.80
CA SER A 42 9.40 2.09 0.54
C SER A 42 8.88 3.47 0.11
N ARG A 43 8.52 4.36 1.04
CA ARG A 43 8.20 5.75 0.73
C ARG A 43 9.40 6.45 0.08
N ILE A 44 10.60 6.28 0.61
CA ILE A 44 11.83 6.86 0.04
C ILE A 44 12.08 6.29 -1.36
N LEU A 45 12.02 4.97 -1.52
CA LEU A 45 12.16 4.30 -2.82
C LEU A 45 11.19 4.88 -3.86
N VAL A 46 9.92 5.03 -3.49
CA VAL A 46 8.89 5.58 -4.38
C VAL A 46 9.21 7.03 -4.76
N ARG A 47 9.62 7.87 -3.80
CA ARG A 47 9.99 9.26 -4.10
C ARG A 47 11.17 9.33 -5.07
N ILE A 48 12.17 8.48 -4.91
CA ILE A 48 13.29 8.35 -5.85
C ILE A 48 12.77 7.93 -7.22
N PHE A 49 11.94 6.87 -7.28
CA PHE A 49 11.34 6.37 -8.51
C PHE A 49 10.62 7.47 -9.30
N PHE A 50 9.81 8.29 -8.63
CA PHE A 50 9.06 9.38 -9.26
C PHE A 50 9.91 10.62 -9.59
N ALA A 51 11.07 10.80 -8.95
CA ALA A 51 11.97 11.94 -9.19
C ALA A 51 12.92 11.73 -10.38
N ILE A 52 13.15 10.48 -10.80
CA ILE A 52 14.10 10.17 -11.88
C ILE A 52 13.60 10.61 -13.26
N PRO A 53 12.33 10.35 -13.67
CA PRO A 53 11.88 10.74 -15.00
C PRO A 53 11.73 12.27 -15.08
N PRO A 54 12.49 12.96 -15.95
CA PRO A 54 12.57 14.43 -15.94
C PRO A 54 11.26 15.13 -16.34
N PHE A 55 10.36 14.41 -17.00
CA PHE A 55 9.08 14.94 -17.49
C PHE A 55 7.90 14.62 -16.58
N TRP A 56 8.11 13.89 -15.49
CA TRP A 56 7.04 13.55 -14.57
C TRP A 56 6.82 14.70 -13.59
N ARG A 57 5.57 15.19 -13.52
CA ARG A 57 5.15 16.19 -12.54
C ARG A 57 4.16 15.55 -11.60
N GLN A 58 4.38 15.73 -10.30
CA GLN A 58 3.47 15.25 -9.26
C GLN A 58 2.86 16.43 -8.52
N ARG A 59 1.55 16.34 -8.28
CA ARG A 59 0.82 17.27 -7.43
C ARG A 59 -0.02 16.44 -6.46
N VAL A 60 0.06 16.77 -5.18
CA VAL A 60 -0.74 16.14 -4.13
C VAL A 60 -1.47 17.25 -3.40
N GLU A 61 -2.78 17.15 -3.32
CA GLU A 61 -3.67 18.14 -2.71
C GLU A 61 -4.42 17.49 -1.53
N GLY A 62 -4.83 18.29 -0.55
CA GLY A 62 -5.62 17.78 0.58
C GLY A 62 -4.82 17.12 1.70
N LEU A 63 -3.49 17.20 1.68
CA LEU A 63 -2.65 16.63 2.75
C LEU A 63 -2.91 17.29 4.11
N GLU A 64 -3.34 18.55 4.12
CA GLU A 64 -3.74 19.31 5.30
C GLU A 64 -4.99 18.76 5.98
N ARG A 65 -5.80 17.96 5.26
CA ARG A 65 -7.02 17.34 5.79
C ARG A 65 -6.75 16.04 6.55
N ILE A 66 -5.51 15.57 6.55
CA ILE A 66 -5.12 14.28 7.14
C ILE A 66 -4.62 14.49 8.56
N ASP A 67 -5.35 13.96 9.55
CA ASP A 67 -4.83 13.86 10.91
C ASP A 67 -3.84 12.68 11.01
N ARG A 68 -2.55 13.01 11.06
CA ARG A 68 -1.45 12.04 11.13
C ARG A 68 -1.43 11.21 12.41
N ARG A 69 -2.21 11.61 13.43
CA ARG A 69 -2.38 10.87 14.69
C ARG A 69 -3.50 9.84 14.60
N GLN A 70 -4.37 9.93 13.60
CA GLN A 70 -5.45 8.97 13.37
C GLN A 70 -5.05 7.87 12.41
N ARG A 71 -5.84 6.80 12.42
CA ARG A 71 -5.73 5.65 11.52
C ARG A 71 -7.02 5.59 10.74
N TYR A 72 -6.90 5.14 9.50
CA TYR A 72 -8.00 5.16 8.55
C TYR A 72 -8.13 3.82 7.85
N VAL A 73 -9.32 3.56 7.33
CA VAL A 73 -9.44 2.76 6.12
C VAL A 73 -9.33 3.70 4.93
N ILE A 74 -8.21 3.63 4.22
CA ILE A 74 -7.92 4.44 3.05
C ILE A 74 -8.60 3.78 1.85
N ALA A 75 -9.57 4.45 1.25
CA ALA A 75 -10.31 3.98 0.10
C ALA A 75 -9.85 4.77 -1.13
N VAL A 76 -9.23 4.07 -2.08
CA VAL A 76 -8.64 4.67 -3.29
C VAL A 76 -9.23 4.01 -4.54
N ASN A 77 -9.58 4.79 -5.57
CA ASN A 77 -9.96 4.27 -6.88
C ASN A 77 -8.79 3.51 -7.54
N HIS A 78 -9.08 2.62 -8.48
CA HIS A 78 -8.00 1.85 -9.14
C HIS A 78 -8.07 1.97 -10.66
N ASN A 79 -7.27 2.84 -11.26
CA ASN A 79 -7.15 3.02 -12.70
C ASN A 79 -5.89 2.36 -13.26
N THR A 80 -4.76 2.49 -12.58
CA THR A 80 -3.46 2.05 -13.10
C THR A 80 -2.62 1.32 -12.05
N VAL A 81 -1.51 0.71 -12.48
CA VAL A 81 -0.55 0.12 -11.53
C VAL A 81 0.18 1.21 -10.73
N ILE A 82 0.27 2.43 -11.28
CA ILE A 82 0.97 3.57 -10.67
C ILE A 82 0.21 4.09 -9.43
N ASP A 83 -1.09 3.80 -9.32
CA ASP A 83 -1.91 4.16 -8.15
C ASP A 83 -1.32 3.62 -6.82
N ILE A 84 -0.69 2.44 -6.89
CA ILE A 84 -0.11 1.76 -5.74
C ILE A 84 1.08 2.57 -5.17
N PRO A 85 2.15 2.86 -5.94
CA PRO A 85 3.24 3.67 -5.44
C PRO A 85 2.80 5.11 -5.14
N THR A 86 1.85 5.71 -5.86
CA THR A 86 1.39 7.09 -5.54
C THR A 86 0.82 7.23 -4.13
N LEU A 87 0.22 6.18 -3.56
CA LEU A 87 -0.33 6.26 -2.21
C LEU A 87 0.75 6.49 -1.13
N TYR A 88 2.02 6.18 -1.41
CA TYR A 88 3.13 6.46 -0.49
C TYR A 88 3.44 7.96 -0.33
N TYR A 89 2.80 8.84 -1.10
CA TYR A 89 2.82 10.28 -0.80
C TYR A 89 1.98 10.65 0.44
N LEU A 90 1.02 9.80 0.84
CA LEU A 90 0.22 10.04 2.04
C LEU A 90 1.08 9.92 3.30
N PRO A 91 1.07 10.91 4.21
CA PRO A 91 1.92 10.94 5.41
C PRO A 91 1.50 9.96 6.52
N LEU A 92 0.96 8.80 6.14
CA LEU A 92 0.46 7.74 6.99
C LEU A 92 1.29 6.47 6.79
N ASN A 93 1.38 5.65 7.83
CA ASN A 93 1.83 4.27 7.73
C ASN A 93 0.61 3.40 7.46
N PHE A 94 0.64 2.56 6.43
CA PHE A 94 -0.53 1.76 6.04
C PHE A 94 -0.18 0.38 5.49
N ARG A 95 -1.19 -0.50 5.41
CA ARG A 95 -1.11 -1.83 4.81
C ARG A 95 -2.08 -1.99 3.65
N TRP A 96 -1.59 -2.56 2.56
CA TRP A 96 -2.43 -2.91 1.43
C TRP A 96 -3.28 -4.13 1.72
N VAL A 97 -4.47 -4.16 1.15
CA VAL A 97 -5.24 -5.38 0.94
C VAL A 97 -5.04 -5.84 -0.48
N SER A 98 -4.28 -6.92 -0.66
CA SER A 98 -3.86 -7.39 -1.97
C SER A 98 -4.25 -8.84 -2.21
N LYS A 99 -4.52 -9.18 -3.48
CA LYS A 99 -4.86 -10.55 -3.86
C LYS A 99 -3.61 -11.43 -3.83
N ARG A 100 -3.79 -12.70 -3.47
CA ARG A 100 -2.70 -13.68 -3.37
C ARG A 100 -1.79 -13.77 -4.60
N GLU A 101 -2.32 -13.53 -5.80
CA GLU A 101 -1.54 -13.60 -7.04
C GLU A 101 -0.47 -12.49 -7.12
N VAL A 102 -0.73 -11.32 -6.51
CA VAL A 102 0.25 -10.21 -6.53
C VAL A 102 1.46 -10.53 -5.66
N TYR A 103 1.31 -11.36 -4.63
CA TYR A 103 2.43 -11.83 -3.81
C TYR A 103 3.43 -12.69 -4.59
N LYS A 104 3.06 -13.16 -5.79
CA LYS A 104 3.95 -13.92 -6.67
C LYS A 104 4.73 -13.04 -7.64
N VAL A 105 4.38 -11.76 -7.74
CA VAL A 105 5.04 -10.82 -8.66
C VAL A 105 6.39 -10.41 -8.08
N PRO A 106 7.51 -10.53 -8.83
CA PRO A 106 8.83 -10.10 -8.35
C PRO A 106 8.84 -8.65 -7.90
N PHE A 107 9.60 -8.38 -6.84
CA PHE A 107 9.66 -7.12 -6.08
C PHE A 107 8.35 -6.79 -5.35
N PHE A 108 7.23 -6.69 -6.05
CA PHE A 108 5.94 -6.35 -5.45
C PHE A 108 5.58 -7.31 -4.31
N GLY A 109 5.60 -8.62 -4.56
CA GLY A 109 5.22 -9.60 -3.55
C GLY A 109 6.14 -9.61 -2.33
N GLN A 110 7.44 -9.42 -2.54
CA GLN A 110 8.41 -9.32 -1.47
C GLN A 110 8.19 -8.06 -0.62
N TYR A 111 7.93 -6.91 -1.23
CA TYR A 111 7.58 -5.69 -0.49
C TYR A 111 6.27 -5.86 0.29
N LEU A 112 5.22 -6.41 -0.33
CA LEU A 112 3.95 -6.70 0.36
C LEU A 112 4.18 -7.59 1.60
N PHE A 113 5.04 -8.61 1.48
CA PHE A 113 5.40 -9.47 2.60
C PHE A 113 6.17 -8.74 3.71
N LEU A 114 7.17 -7.93 3.33
CA LEU A 114 7.98 -7.14 4.27
C LEU A 114 7.14 -6.09 5.01
N HIS A 115 6.20 -5.44 4.33
CA HIS A 115 5.23 -4.53 4.95
C HIS A 115 4.27 -5.29 5.86
N GLY A 116 3.97 -6.55 5.57
CA GLY A 116 2.93 -7.30 6.28
C GLY A 116 1.54 -6.94 5.77
N ASP A 117 1.45 -6.66 4.48
CA ASP A 117 0.18 -6.40 3.81
C ASP A 117 -0.74 -7.62 3.90
N ILE A 118 -2.05 -7.37 3.78
CA ILE A 118 -3.12 -8.34 3.98
C ILE A 118 -3.32 -9.11 2.67
N CYS A 119 -3.00 -10.41 2.68
CA CYS A 119 -3.05 -11.29 1.52
C CYS A 119 -4.37 -12.06 1.44
N ILE A 120 -5.32 -11.62 0.60
CA ILE A 120 -6.63 -12.26 0.49
C ILE A 120 -6.74 -13.20 -0.72
N ASN A 121 -7.46 -14.31 -0.55
CA ASN A 121 -7.90 -15.17 -1.66
C ASN A 121 -9.31 -14.79 -2.10
N ARG A 122 -9.41 -14.01 -3.18
CA ARG A 122 -10.69 -13.53 -3.70
C ARG A 122 -11.60 -14.62 -4.26
N GLY A 123 -11.08 -15.83 -4.54
CA GLY A 123 -11.87 -16.99 -4.92
C GLY A 123 -12.70 -17.57 -3.76
N ARG A 124 -12.45 -17.15 -2.52
CA ARG A 124 -13.20 -17.54 -1.32
C ARG A 124 -13.71 -16.31 -0.59
N ALA A 125 -14.80 -15.72 -1.09
CA ALA A 125 -15.28 -14.39 -0.67
C ALA A 125 -15.49 -14.26 0.85
N THR A 126 -16.15 -15.22 1.50
CA THR A 126 -16.40 -15.21 2.95
C THR A 126 -15.09 -15.24 3.74
N ALA A 127 -14.19 -16.18 3.44
CA ALA A 127 -12.90 -16.29 4.09
C ALA A 127 -12.01 -15.05 3.86
N ALA A 128 -12.07 -14.46 2.67
CA ALA A 128 -11.36 -13.22 2.36
C ALA A 128 -11.88 -12.04 3.18
N MET A 129 -13.19 -11.95 3.39
CA MET A 129 -13.80 -10.92 4.24
C MET A 129 -13.40 -11.10 5.70
N GLU A 130 -13.52 -12.32 6.25
CA GLU A 130 -13.10 -12.61 7.62
C GLU A 130 -11.62 -12.31 7.86
N GLN A 131 -10.77 -12.67 6.89
CA GLN A 131 -9.34 -12.37 6.93
C GLN A 131 -9.08 -10.86 6.89
N LEU A 132 -9.74 -10.12 6.00
CA LEU A 132 -9.66 -8.67 5.92
C LEU A 132 -10.01 -8.01 7.26
N LEU A 133 -11.13 -8.41 7.86
CA LEU A 133 -11.60 -7.84 9.13
C LEU A 133 -10.69 -8.18 10.30
N ARG A 134 -10.16 -9.41 10.35
CA ARG A 134 -9.22 -9.84 11.39
C ARG A 134 -7.88 -9.12 11.29
N GLU A 135 -7.19 -9.24 10.15
CA GLU A 135 -5.85 -8.65 9.97
C GLU A 135 -5.90 -7.12 9.88
N GLY A 136 -6.97 -6.56 9.30
CA GLY A 136 -7.17 -5.12 9.24
C GLY A 136 -7.27 -4.49 10.62
N ARG A 137 -8.09 -5.05 11.51
CA ARG A 137 -8.19 -4.58 12.91
C ARG A 137 -6.87 -4.73 13.66
N GLU A 138 -6.17 -5.84 13.45
CA GLU A 138 -4.85 -6.08 14.04
C GLU A 138 -3.86 -4.97 13.63
N TRP A 139 -3.76 -4.64 12.35
CA TRP A 139 -2.88 -3.57 11.88
C TRP A 139 -3.30 -2.18 12.36
N ILE A 140 -4.60 -1.89 12.41
CA ILE A 140 -5.14 -0.64 12.95
C ILE A 140 -4.77 -0.48 14.43
N SER A 141 -4.93 -1.53 15.24
CA SER A 141 -4.52 -1.50 16.65
C SER A 141 -3.01 -1.33 16.86
N ARG A 142 -2.19 -1.76 15.89
CA ARG A 142 -0.74 -1.53 15.86
C ARG A 142 -0.35 -0.14 15.33
N GLY A 143 -1.33 0.69 15.03
CA GLY A 143 -1.15 2.06 14.61
C GLY A 143 -0.85 2.26 13.12
N ALA A 144 -1.15 1.27 12.27
CA ALA A 144 -1.13 1.38 10.81
C ALA A 144 -2.55 1.57 10.24
N SER A 145 -2.71 2.37 9.20
CA SER A 145 -3.96 2.42 8.42
C SER A 145 -4.08 1.21 7.49
N VAL A 146 -5.23 0.99 6.86
CA VAL A 146 -5.43 -0.07 5.86
C VAL A 146 -5.88 0.56 4.55
N ALA A 147 -5.14 0.32 3.48
CA ALA A 147 -5.41 0.82 2.13
C ALA A 147 -6.08 -0.26 1.26
N ILE A 148 -7.20 0.11 0.65
CA ILE A 148 -8.07 -0.79 -0.10
C ILE A 148 -8.53 -0.11 -1.38
N PHE A 149 -8.48 -0.84 -2.49
CA PHE A 149 -9.22 -0.51 -3.71
C PHE A 149 -10.65 -1.09 -3.58
N PRO A 150 -11.67 -0.29 -3.24
CA PRO A 150 -12.99 -0.80 -2.86
C PRO A 150 -13.75 -1.41 -4.05
N GLU A 151 -13.41 -1.05 -5.29
CA GLU A 151 -13.90 -1.69 -6.53
C GLU A 151 -13.43 -3.15 -6.62
N GLY A 152 -12.28 -3.46 -6.03
CA GLY A 152 -11.68 -4.80 -6.04
C GLY A 152 -11.10 -5.21 -7.40
N THR A 153 -11.09 -4.34 -8.40
CA THR A 153 -10.39 -4.53 -9.68
C THR A 153 -9.94 -3.17 -10.21
N ARG A 154 -9.04 -3.16 -11.18
CA ARG A 154 -8.76 -1.95 -11.96
C ARG A 154 -9.95 -1.64 -12.88
N SER A 155 -10.32 -0.38 -12.93
CA SER A 155 -11.19 0.19 -13.96
C SER A 155 -10.54 0.04 -15.34
N LYS A 156 -11.35 -0.26 -16.36
CA LYS A 156 -10.90 -0.44 -17.74
C LYS A 156 -11.25 0.75 -18.63
N ASP A 157 -12.26 1.51 -18.21
CA ASP A 157 -12.81 2.69 -18.88
C ASP A 157 -12.42 3.99 -18.16
N GLY A 158 -11.81 3.91 -16.97
CA GLY A 158 -11.41 5.06 -16.17
C GLY A 158 -12.52 5.59 -15.27
N GLU A 159 -13.71 4.99 -15.34
CA GLU A 159 -14.86 5.33 -14.49
C GLU A 159 -14.78 4.61 -13.15
N ILE A 160 -15.41 5.21 -12.12
CA ILE A 160 -15.52 4.61 -10.79
C ILE A 160 -16.70 3.63 -10.78
N HIS A 161 -16.41 2.36 -10.54
CA HIS A 161 -17.44 1.32 -10.48
C HIS A 161 -17.96 1.08 -9.06
N ARG A 162 -18.97 0.22 -8.93
CA ARG A 162 -19.59 -0.11 -7.65
C ARG A 162 -18.55 -0.61 -6.63
N PHE A 163 -18.53 0.03 -5.48
CA PHE A 163 -17.70 -0.36 -4.36
C PHE A 163 -18.25 -1.61 -3.63
N LYS A 164 -17.34 -2.48 -3.21
CA LYS A 164 -17.61 -3.60 -2.32
C LYS A 164 -17.64 -3.14 -0.86
N ALA A 165 -18.41 -3.84 -0.03
CA ALA A 165 -18.63 -3.47 1.36
C ALA A 165 -17.39 -3.58 2.28
N GLY A 166 -16.33 -4.30 1.87
CA GLY A 166 -15.23 -4.69 2.76
C GLY A 166 -14.50 -3.53 3.44
N ALA A 167 -14.23 -2.44 2.72
CA ALA A 167 -13.61 -1.24 3.30
C ALA A 167 -14.49 -0.60 4.38
N PHE A 168 -15.80 -0.50 4.10
CA PHE A 168 -16.78 0.11 4.99
C PHE A 168 -17.05 -0.74 6.23
N LEU A 169 -17.11 -2.07 6.07
CA LEU A 169 -17.24 -3.00 7.19
C LEU A 169 -16.01 -2.94 8.10
N LEU A 170 -14.80 -2.93 7.52
CA LEU A 170 -13.57 -2.80 8.30
C LEU A 170 -13.54 -1.47 9.08
N ALA A 171 -13.89 -0.36 8.44
CA ALA A 171 -13.93 0.95 9.08
C ALA A 171 -14.88 0.95 10.28
N ARG A 172 -16.08 0.39 10.09
CA ARG A 172 -17.09 0.24 11.15
C ARG A 172 -16.60 -0.64 12.31
N GLU A 173 -16.03 -1.81 12.01
CA GLU A 173 -15.58 -2.74 13.06
C GLU A 173 -14.32 -2.29 13.78
N ALA A 174 -13.44 -1.55 13.12
CA ALA A 174 -12.25 -0.99 13.73
C ALA A 174 -12.49 0.35 14.43
N GLY A 175 -13.69 0.94 14.28
CA GLY A 175 -14.04 2.23 14.87
C GLY A 175 -13.21 3.39 14.31
N VAL A 176 -12.82 3.34 13.04
CA VAL A 176 -12.00 4.37 12.38
C VAL A 176 -12.70 5.00 11.18
N GLY A 177 -12.28 6.21 10.83
CA GLY A 177 -12.78 6.92 9.66
C GLY A 177 -12.34 6.30 8.33
N ILE A 178 -13.09 6.60 7.27
CA ILE A 178 -12.67 6.34 5.89
C ILE A 178 -11.95 7.57 5.36
N LEU A 179 -10.75 7.36 4.79
CA LEU A 179 -10.01 8.40 4.06
C LEU A 179 -10.15 8.15 2.56
N PRO A 180 -11.03 8.88 1.84
CA PRO A 180 -11.12 8.79 0.39
C PRO A 180 -9.90 9.46 -0.26
N VAL A 181 -9.35 8.82 -1.29
CA VAL A 181 -8.21 9.32 -2.08
C VAL A 181 -8.50 9.05 -3.56
N VAL A 182 -8.19 10.02 -4.42
CA VAL A 182 -8.43 9.98 -5.87
C VAL A 182 -7.20 10.38 -6.67
#